data_AF-A0A2W5XHP5-F1
#
_entry.id   AF-A0A2W5XHP5-F1
#
_cell.length_a   1.000
_cell.length_b   1.000
_cell.length_c   1.000
_cell.angle_alpha   90.00
_cell.angle_beta   90.00
_cell.angle_gamma   90.00
#
_symmetry.space_group_name_H-M   'P 1'
#
loop_
_entity.id
_entity.type
_entity.pdbx_description
1 polymer ?
#
loop_
_entity_poly.entity_id
_entity_poly.type
_entity_poly.pdbx_seq_one_letter_code
_entity_poly.pdbx_strand_id
1 'polypeptide(L)'
;MRICTEPDFVARAWGDPLGIAVGDTVGLGTGTAVGDVSTEGEGNGSARARSRVHPAWPLTSSADTNTAHTPAAGIKRIRSHFAPSRNRPSLTSKRVRPGTRVVAGVVDQDLISRGRHFLIHVLPRAASELRRLKAAAARIDDAQLRAQALASIADKDFHVHGGCILATFLSKGEARRYVKLVAVFETAVDYLDNLCDRTGSFDESDFRALHESLIDAVTPGAPLRAYFRRRSGDDGGYLASLVTQSQTLFAALASFPAAAPYIADITRRYCELQALKHLEPVVREDRCREAFGDVDPGLEWWEGAAACGSTMPTFALAFAALQGCSAHEAELVHRAYFPYFSAFHILLDYFIDLAEDERHGELNFVDCYPQADHAPAGIARVGQTALHRLDALADADRHRFALRAMCAFYCTRHKIDEQSLDAQAREIAAAVGVDLRRTRWRSASRSLLMPLLELYSRTIGT
;
A
#
# COMPACT_ATOMS: atom_id res chain seq x y z
N MET A 1 -26.05 -29.09 -19.70
CA MET A 1 -26.68 -29.48 -18.43
C MET A 1 -27.03 -28.19 -17.70
N ARG A 2 -28.27 -28.06 -17.21
CA ARG A 2 -28.97 -26.80 -16.93
C ARG A 2 -28.28 -25.93 -15.87
N ILE A 3 -28.23 -24.63 -16.16
CA ILE A 3 -27.92 -23.53 -15.25
C ILE A 3 -29.12 -23.36 -14.32
N CYS A 4 -28.93 -23.50 -13.01
CA CYS A 4 -29.92 -23.14 -12.00
C CYS A 4 -29.56 -21.77 -11.43
N THR A 5 -30.40 -20.78 -11.74
CA THR A 5 -30.45 -19.47 -11.10
C THR A 5 -31.55 -19.51 -10.04
N GLU A 6 -31.23 -19.29 -8.77
CA GLU A 6 -32.22 -18.88 -7.76
C GLU A 6 -31.68 -17.67 -6.98
N PRO A 7 -32.41 -16.54 -6.98
CA PRO A 7 -32.12 -15.36 -6.16
C PRO A 7 -33.06 -15.35 -4.95
N ASP A 8 -32.57 -15.59 -3.73
CA ASP A 8 -33.31 -15.30 -2.49
C ASP A 8 -32.43 -15.39 -1.23
N PHE A 9 -31.47 -14.47 -1.07
CA PHE A 9 -30.73 -14.33 0.21
C PHE A 9 -30.44 -12.89 0.62
N VAL A 10 -31.33 -11.93 0.30
CA VAL A 10 -31.22 -10.55 0.79
C VAL A 10 -32.54 -10.10 1.42
N ALA A 11 -32.93 -10.75 2.52
CA ALA A 11 -33.99 -10.26 3.40
C ALA A 11 -33.94 -10.96 4.76
N ARG A 12 -32.86 -10.78 5.54
CA ARG A 12 -32.80 -11.06 6.99
C ARG A 12 -31.45 -10.61 7.59
N ALA A 13 -31.28 -9.31 7.81
CA ALA A 13 -30.19 -8.83 8.68
C ALA A 13 -30.40 -7.43 9.28
N TRP A 14 -31.29 -6.58 8.75
CA TRP A 14 -31.44 -5.22 9.27
C TRP A 14 -32.92 -4.85 9.36
N GLY A 15 -33.42 -4.77 10.59
CA GLY A 15 -34.73 -4.25 10.92
C GLY A 15 -34.76 -2.75 10.69
N ASP A 16 -35.70 -2.32 9.87
CA ASP A 16 -36.01 -0.94 9.52
C ASP A 16 -36.82 -0.28 10.65
N PRO A 17 -36.38 0.84 11.24
CA PRO A 17 -37.27 1.71 11.98
C PRO A 17 -37.27 3.06 11.29
N LEU A 18 -38.21 3.27 10.36
CA LEU A 18 -39.03 4.48 10.23
C LEU A 18 -39.96 4.33 9.02
N GLY A 19 -41.19 3.90 9.30
CA GLY A 19 -42.26 3.88 8.32
C GLY A 19 -42.72 5.29 7.95
N ILE A 20 -42.63 5.63 6.67
CA ILE A 20 -43.49 6.63 6.03
C ILE A 20 -43.95 6.02 4.70
N ALA A 21 -45.27 5.88 4.58
CA ALA A 21 -45.96 5.38 3.40
C ALA A 21 -46.24 6.48 2.36
N VAL A 22 -46.81 6.04 1.24
CA VAL A 22 -47.41 6.76 0.10
C VAL A 22 -46.41 6.99 -1.05
N GLY A 23 -46.67 6.59 -2.30
CA GLY A 23 -47.82 5.96 -2.95
C GLY A 23 -47.59 5.96 -4.47
N ASP A 24 -48.20 5.00 -5.17
CA ASP A 24 -48.09 4.76 -6.61
C ASP A 24 -48.51 5.95 -7.49
N THR A 25 -47.90 6.11 -8.68
CA THR A 25 -48.56 5.87 -10.00
C THR A 25 -47.73 6.35 -11.22
N VAL A 26 -47.45 5.38 -12.11
CA VAL A 26 -47.71 5.33 -13.58
C VAL A 26 -47.31 6.51 -14.50
N GLY A 27 -46.61 6.19 -15.60
CA GLY A 27 -46.70 6.99 -16.85
C GLY A 27 -45.67 6.69 -17.94
N LEU A 28 -46.02 5.78 -18.86
CA LEU A 28 -45.33 5.48 -20.12
C LEU A 28 -45.25 6.69 -21.09
N GLY A 29 -44.26 6.70 -21.99
CA GLY A 29 -44.25 7.60 -23.15
C GLY A 29 -43.09 7.37 -24.13
N THR A 30 -43.34 6.54 -25.14
CA THR A 30 -42.52 6.27 -26.33
C THR A 30 -42.57 7.40 -27.37
N GLY A 31 -41.50 7.59 -28.18
CA GLY A 31 -41.63 8.17 -29.53
C GLY A 31 -40.37 8.78 -30.17
N THR A 32 -39.68 7.95 -30.96
CA THR A 32 -38.90 8.18 -32.20
C THR A 32 -38.99 9.52 -32.97
N ALA A 33 -37.85 10.00 -33.51
CA ALA A 33 -37.57 10.35 -34.93
C ALA A 33 -36.12 10.90 -35.03
N VAL A 34 -35.18 10.24 -35.73
CA VAL A 34 -34.82 10.31 -37.17
C VAL A 34 -34.30 11.69 -37.63
N GLY A 35 -33.06 11.70 -38.12
CA GLY A 35 -32.42 12.80 -38.82
C GLY A 35 -31.05 12.37 -39.36
N ASP A 36 -31.05 11.82 -40.59
CA ASP A 36 -29.89 11.58 -41.44
C ASP A 36 -29.09 12.87 -41.74
N VAL A 37 -27.82 12.72 -42.15
CA VAL A 37 -27.29 13.16 -43.47
C VAL A 37 -25.74 13.25 -43.45
N SER A 38 -25.11 12.29 -44.17
CA SER A 38 -23.94 12.34 -45.09
C SER A 38 -22.67 13.12 -44.70
N THR A 39 -21.49 12.50 -44.54
CA THR A 39 -20.52 11.90 -45.50
C THR A 39 -19.58 12.88 -46.24
N GLU A 40 -18.38 12.35 -46.53
CA GLU A 40 -17.21 12.89 -47.27
C GLU A 40 -16.14 13.59 -46.39
N GLY A 41 -14.85 13.26 -46.47
CA GLY A 41 -14.14 12.35 -47.37
C GLY A 41 -12.69 12.10 -46.95
N GLU A 42 -12.23 10.90 -47.34
CA GLU A 42 -10.90 10.43 -47.75
C GLU A 42 -9.60 11.20 -47.40
N GLY A 43 -8.57 10.45 -46.98
CA GLY A 43 -7.21 10.98 -46.82
C GLY A 43 -6.16 9.99 -46.33
N ASN A 44 -5.80 9.04 -47.20
CA ASN A 44 -4.72 8.05 -47.17
C ASN A 44 -3.36 8.49 -46.54
N GLY A 45 -2.62 7.58 -45.87
CA GLY A 45 -1.19 7.83 -45.59
C GLY A 45 -0.43 6.99 -44.56
N SER A 46 0.07 5.82 -44.99
CA SER A 46 1.45 5.33 -44.72
C SER A 46 1.93 5.03 -43.28
N ALA A 47 2.09 3.73 -43.04
CA ALA A 47 2.94 3.11 -42.03
C ALA A 47 4.39 3.64 -42.02
N ARG A 48 4.94 3.87 -40.83
CA ARG A 48 6.38 3.76 -40.54
C ARG A 48 6.59 3.26 -39.12
N ALA A 49 7.07 2.02 -39.03
CA ALA A 49 7.67 1.45 -37.83
C ALA A 49 8.84 2.34 -37.36
N ARG A 50 8.87 2.65 -36.07
CA ARG A 50 10.08 3.14 -35.39
C ARG A 50 10.29 2.30 -34.12
N SER A 51 11.45 1.67 -34.10
CA SER A 51 12.05 0.94 -33.00
C SER A 51 12.08 1.79 -31.73
N ARG A 52 11.54 1.24 -30.63
CA ARG A 52 11.73 1.77 -29.28
C ARG A 52 13.16 1.44 -28.83
N VAL A 53 13.93 2.47 -28.54
CA VAL A 53 15.20 2.38 -27.80
C VAL A 53 14.87 2.72 -26.35
N HIS A 54 15.08 1.76 -25.45
CA HIS A 54 15.02 1.98 -24.00
C HIS A 54 16.22 2.82 -23.56
N PRO A 55 16.06 3.89 -22.76
CA PRO A 55 17.22 4.53 -22.14
C PRO A 55 17.68 3.70 -20.94
N ALA A 56 18.93 3.23 -21.04
CA ALA A 56 19.66 2.54 -19.97
C ALA A 56 19.95 3.48 -18.79
N TRP A 57 19.90 2.93 -17.58
CA TRP A 57 20.28 3.57 -16.33
C TRP A 57 21.81 3.72 -16.24
N PRO A 58 22.38 4.90 -15.91
CA PRO A 58 23.82 5.04 -15.75
C PRO A 58 24.29 4.47 -14.40
N LEU A 59 25.07 3.39 -14.47
CA LEU A 59 25.96 2.93 -13.41
C LEU A 59 27.14 3.91 -13.30
N THR A 60 27.26 4.62 -12.19
CA THR A 60 28.49 5.35 -11.87
C THR A 60 29.47 4.39 -11.20
N SER A 61 30.40 3.85 -11.98
CA SER A 61 31.68 3.34 -11.49
C SER A 61 32.70 4.48 -11.50
N SER A 62 33.32 4.76 -10.36
CA SER A 62 34.65 5.35 -10.33
C SER A 62 35.61 4.33 -9.72
N ALA A 63 36.33 3.62 -10.58
CA ALA A 63 37.60 3.06 -10.23
C ALA A 63 38.63 4.19 -10.32
N ASP A 64 39.44 4.36 -9.28
CA ASP A 64 40.80 4.82 -9.47
C ASP A 64 41.77 3.82 -8.87
N THR A 65 42.71 3.48 -9.72
CA THR A 65 43.75 2.47 -9.64
C THR A 65 44.80 2.82 -8.58
N ASN A 66 45.29 1.82 -7.85
CA ASN A 66 46.74 1.69 -7.76
C ASN A 66 47.19 0.24 -7.56
N THR A 67 48.26 -0.06 -8.28
CA THR A 67 48.83 -1.36 -8.62
C THR A 67 49.73 -1.98 -7.53
N ALA A 68 49.92 -3.29 -7.69
CA ALA A 68 51.11 -4.09 -7.36
C ALA A 68 51.31 -4.59 -5.92
N HIS A 69 51.06 -5.88 -5.70
CA HIS A 69 52.11 -6.93 -5.58
C HIS A 69 51.55 -8.19 -4.91
N THR A 70 51.58 -9.31 -5.64
CA THR A 70 51.65 -10.67 -5.07
C THR A 70 53.13 -10.97 -4.73
N PRO A 71 53.43 -11.84 -3.75
CA PRO A 71 53.48 -13.27 -4.06
C PRO A 71 53.01 -14.21 -2.94
N ALA A 72 52.72 -15.44 -3.36
CA ALA A 72 52.40 -16.60 -2.53
C ALA A 72 53.66 -17.32 -1.99
N ALA A 73 53.54 -17.91 -0.80
CA ALA A 73 54.23 -19.11 -0.25
C ALA A 73 54.03 -19.10 1.28
N GLY A 74 53.86 -20.17 2.06
CA GLY A 74 54.00 -21.61 1.85
C GLY A 74 53.70 -22.31 3.18
N ILE A 75 53.42 -23.60 3.10
CA ILE A 75 53.09 -24.51 4.21
C ILE A 75 54.31 -24.75 5.12
N LYS A 76 54.11 -24.83 6.46
CA LYS A 76 54.90 -25.73 7.34
C LYS A 76 54.20 -26.03 8.68
N ARG A 77 53.90 -27.31 8.90
CA ARG A 77 53.61 -27.95 10.20
C ARG A 77 54.89 -28.09 11.02
N ILE A 78 54.83 -27.89 12.34
CA ILE A 78 55.72 -28.55 13.32
C ILE A 78 54.90 -28.97 14.56
N ARG A 79 55.14 -30.21 15.00
CA ARG A 79 54.61 -30.92 16.19
C ARG A 79 55.57 -30.74 17.38
N SER A 80 55.06 -30.80 18.62
CA SER A 80 55.68 -31.47 19.80
C SER A 80 54.72 -31.34 21.01
N HIS A 81 54.12 -32.42 21.56
CA HIS A 81 54.67 -33.38 22.55
C HIS A 81 54.95 -32.77 23.95
N PHE A 82 54.09 -33.00 24.96
CA PHE A 82 54.25 -33.99 26.06
C PHE A 82 53.17 -33.85 27.14
N ALA A 83 52.86 -34.97 27.81
CA ALA A 83 51.78 -35.22 28.76
C ALA A 83 52.17 -34.95 30.25
N PRO A 84 51.51 -35.53 31.27
CA PRO A 84 50.29 -35.05 31.93
C PRO A 84 50.52 -34.68 33.41
N SER A 85 49.66 -33.84 33.99
CA SER A 85 49.57 -33.67 35.45
C SER A 85 48.11 -33.61 35.88
N ARG A 86 47.74 -34.56 36.74
CA ARG A 86 46.43 -34.67 37.39
C ARG A 86 46.29 -33.57 38.43
N ASN A 87 45.29 -32.71 38.25
CA ASN A 87 44.47 -32.19 39.35
C ASN A 87 43.15 -31.68 38.77
N ARG A 88 42.08 -32.41 39.03
CA ARG A 88 40.69 -31.98 38.79
C ARG A 88 40.26 -31.06 39.93
N PRO A 89 39.69 -29.89 39.61
CA PRO A 89 38.53 -29.40 40.32
C PRO A 89 37.31 -29.37 39.38
N SER A 90 36.14 -29.43 39.99
CA SER A 90 34.82 -29.65 39.40
C SER A 90 34.44 -28.66 38.29
N LEU A 91 33.89 -29.21 37.20
CA LEU A 91 33.16 -28.47 36.17
C LEU A 91 31.85 -27.95 36.78
N THR A 92 31.82 -26.67 37.13
CA THR A 92 30.57 -25.92 37.29
C THR A 92 30.37 -25.08 36.04
N SER A 93 29.34 -25.43 35.27
CA SER A 93 28.91 -24.65 34.11
C SER A 93 28.44 -23.28 34.58
N LYS A 94 29.27 -22.25 34.43
CA LYS A 94 28.81 -20.86 34.55
C LYS A 94 27.92 -20.56 33.35
N ARG A 95 26.61 -20.64 33.59
CA ARG A 95 25.57 -20.04 32.74
C ARG A 95 25.99 -18.62 32.39
N VAL A 96 26.20 -18.37 31.11
CA VAL A 96 26.17 -17.02 30.54
C VAL A 96 24.77 -16.48 30.79
N ARG A 97 24.67 -15.34 31.47
CA ARG A 97 23.39 -14.68 31.77
C ARG A 97 22.85 -14.04 30.48
N PRO A 98 21.64 -14.36 30.00
CA PRO A 98 21.01 -13.58 28.96
C PRO A 98 20.53 -12.27 29.58
N GLY A 99 21.24 -11.19 29.27
CA GLY A 99 21.02 -9.86 29.81
C GLY A 99 20.49 -8.90 28.75
N THR A 100 19.29 -9.16 28.23
CA THR A 100 18.40 -8.10 27.73
C THR A 100 16.97 -8.61 27.83
N ARG A 101 16.32 -8.33 28.97
CA ARG A 101 14.87 -8.38 29.05
C ARG A 101 14.36 -7.23 28.17
N VAL A 102 13.89 -7.54 26.98
CA VAL A 102 12.97 -6.65 26.27
C VAL A 102 11.79 -6.46 27.20
N VAL A 103 11.59 -5.23 27.66
CA VAL A 103 10.52 -4.88 28.59
C VAL A 103 9.20 -4.97 27.82
N ALA A 104 8.61 -6.17 27.79
CA ALA A 104 7.29 -6.46 27.22
C ALA A 104 6.11 -5.77 27.95
N GLY A 105 6.38 -4.79 28.81
CA GLY A 105 5.39 -4.08 29.62
C GLY A 105 5.18 -2.60 29.25
N VAL A 106 6.05 -2.00 28.44
CA VAL A 106 6.00 -0.54 28.14
C VAL A 106 5.39 -0.23 26.76
N VAL A 107 5.22 -1.23 25.88
CA VAL A 107 4.85 -1.01 24.47
C VAL A 107 3.34 -0.99 24.18
N ASP A 108 2.46 -1.13 25.18
CA ASP A 108 1.00 -1.13 24.93
C ASP A 108 0.34 0.26 25.07
N GLN A 109 0.76 1.07 26.04
CA GLN A 109 0.05 2.32 26.39
C GLN A 109 0.23 3.45 25.37
N ASP A 110 1.41 3.57 24.76
CA ASP A 110 1.68 4.62 23.77
C ASP A 110 0.90 4.37 22.46
N LEU A 111 0.87 3.12 21.99
CA LEU A 111 0.06 2.70 20.83
C LEU A 111 -1.43 2.99 21.07
N ILE A 112 -1.95 2.66 22.26
CA ILE A 112 -3.35 2.91 22.62
C ILE A 112 -3.65 4.40 22.70
N SER A 113 -2.81 5.17 23.40
CA SER A 113 -3.02 6.61 23.59
C SER A 113 -3.01 7.36 22.26
N ARG A 114 -2.00 7.11 21.42
CA ARG A 114 -1.90 7.70 20.08
C ARG A 114 -2.97 7.17 19.13
N GLY A 115 -3.30 5.89 19.21
CA GLY A 115 -4.42 5.30 18.47
C GLY A 115 -5.74 5.99 18.81
N ARG A 116 -6.01 6.24 20.09
CA ARG A 116 -7.19 7.00 20.52
C ARG A 116 -7.17 8.44 19.98
N HIS A 117 -6.02 9.12 20.01
CA HIS A 117 -5.90 10.46 19.42
C HIS A 117 -6.19 10.45 17.91
N PHE A 118 -5.64 9.49 17.17
CA PHE A 118 -5.92 9.27 15.76
C PHE A 118 -7.42 9.10 15.49
N LEU A 119 -8.07 8.19 16.21
CA LEU A 119 -9.49 7.89 16.03
C LEU A 119 -10.41 9.07 16.35
N ILE A 120 -10.06 9.89 17.35
CA ILE A 120 -10.91 11.02 17.76
C ILE A 120 -10.67 12.27 16.90
N HIS A 121 -9.43 12.51 16.45
CA HIS A 121 -9.06 13.81 15.88
C HIS A 121 -8.64 13.77 14.41
N VAL A 122 -8.16 12.64 13.92
CA VAL A 122 -7.69 12.46 12.54
C VAL A 122 -8.75 11.75 11.70
N LEU A 123 -9.21 10.58 12.16
CA LEU A 123 -10.16 9.74 11.41
C LEU A 123 -11.45 10.47 10.99
N PRO A 124 -12.13 11.26 11.84
CA PRO A 124 -13.34 11.97 11.42
C PRO A 124 -13.10 12.97 10.28
N ARG A 125 -11.87 13.49 10.17
CA ARG A 125 -11.50 14.42 9.08
C ARG A 125 -11.26 13.66 7.78
N ALA A 126 -10.58 12.52 7.87
CA ALA A 126 -10.38 11.64 6.72
C ALA A 126 -11.73 11.17 6.16
N ALA A 127 -12.63 10.70 7.03
CA ALA A 127 -14.00 10.33 6.67
C ALA A 127 -14.78 11.51 6.05
N SER A 128 -14.60 12.73 6.57
CA SER A 128 -15.23 13.92 5.98
C SER A 128 -14.71 14.26 4.57
N GLU A 129 -13.40 14.10 4.32
CA GLU A 129 -12.85 14.28 2.97
C GLU A 129 -13.35 13.19 2.02
N LEU A 130 -13.40 11.93 2.47
CA LEU A 130 -13.96 10.83 1.68
C LEU A 130 -15.43 11.06 1.32
N ARG A 131 -16.27 11.55 2.25
CA ARG A 131 -17.67 11.92 1.94
C ARG A 131 -17.76 12.97 0.84
N ARG A 132 -16.87 13.98 0.86
CA ARG A 132 -16.80 15.01 -0.18
C ARG A 132 -16.40 14.43 -1.54
N LEU A 133 -15.40 13.56 -1.55
CA LEU A 133 -14.92 12.90 -2.77
C LEU A 133 -15.96 11.93 -3.33
N LYS A 134 -16.64 11.16 -2.48
CA LYS A 134 -17.77 10.29 -2.84
C LYS A 134 -18.92 11.07 -3.47
N ALA A 135 -19.27 12.22 -2.90
CA ALA A 135 -20.29 13.09 -3.49
C ALA A 135 -19.89 13.65 -4.86
N ALA A 136 -18.58 13.80 -5.13
CA ALA A 136 -18.09 14.16 -6.46
C ALA A 136 -18.13 12.97 -7.42
N ALA A 137 -17.69 11.79 -7.00
CA ALA A 137 -17.77 10.55 -7.78
C ALA A 137 -19.21 10.20 -8.19
N ALA A 138 -20.19 10.46 -7.32
CA ALA A 138 -21.60 10.21 -7.61
C ALA A 138 -22.16 11.01 -8.80
N ARG A 139 -21.44 12.04 -9.27
CA ARG A 139 -21.81 12.87 -10.43
C ARG A 139 -21.16 12.43 -11.74
N ILE A 140 -20.35 11.38 -11.73
CA ILE A 140 -19.81 10.78 -12.97
C ILE A 140 -21.00 10.27 -13.78
N ASP A 141 -21.14 10.64 -15.05
CA ASP A 141 -22.28 10.24 -15.89
C ASP A 141 -22.21 8.77 -16.32
N ASP A 142 -21.01 8.32 -16.73
CA ASP A 142 -20.77 6.93 -17.10
C ASP A 142 -21.07 5.99 -15.92
N ALA A 143 -22.02 5.08 -16.10
CA ALA A 143 -22.52 4.24 -15.03
C ALA A 143 -21.47 3.25 -14.51
N GLN A 144 -20.60 2.73 -15.39
CA GLN A 144 -19.56 1.79 -14.99
C GLN A 144 -18.45 2.52 -14.24
N LEU A 145 -17.97 3.66 -14.74
CA LEU A 145 -16.94 4.45 -14.08
C LEU A 145 -17.43 5.00 -12.73
N ARG A 146 -18.69 5.48 -12.68
CA ARG A 146 -19.33 5.91 -11.42
C ARG A 146 -19.37 4.77 -10.40
N ALA A 147 -19.78 3.56 -10.82
CA ALA A 147 -19.82 2.41 -9.94
C ALA A 147 -18.43 2.07 -9.39
N GLN A 148 -17.39 2.08 -10.23
CA GLN A 148 -16.02 1.79 -9.80
C GLN A 148 -15.45 2.85 -8.86
N ALA A 149 -15.71 4.14 -9.11
CA ALA A 149 -15.27 5.23 -8.24
C ALA A 149 -15.98 5.22 -6.87
N LEU A 150 -17.26 4.85 -6.83
CA LEU A 150 -18.01 4.72 -5.59
C LEU A 150 -17.60 3.48 -4.80
N ALA A 151 -17.34 2.36 -5.49
CA ALA A 151 -16.85 1.12 -4.88
C ALA A 151 -15.44 1.31 -4.30
N SER A 152 -14.53 1.99 -5.01
CA SER A 152 -13.18 2.22 -4.49
C SER A 152 -13.18 2.98 -3.17
N ILE A 153 -14.10 3.94 -2.99
CA ILE A 153 -14.26 4.64 -1.71
C ILE A 153 -14.97 3.78 -0.66
N ALA A 154 -16.00 3.02 -1.05
CA ALA A 154 -16.79 2.25 -0.09
C ALA A 154 -16.02 1.05 0.49
N ASP A 155 -15.24 0.39 -0.35
CA ASP A 155 -14.58 -0.87 -0.02
C ASP A 155 -13.14 -0.66 0.48
N LYS A 156 -12.50 0.47 0.10
CA LYS A 156 -11.07 0.77 0.40
C LYS A 156 -10.87 2.04 1.23
N ASP A 157 -11.90 2.54 1.94
CA ASP A 157 -11.78 3.73 2.81
C ASP A 157 -10.62 3.67 3.82
N PHE A 158 -10.27 2.46 4.25
CA PHE A 158 -9.21 2.19 5.18
C PHE A 158 -7.82 2.55 4.67
N HIS A 159 -7.59 2.60 3.34
CA HIS A 159 -6.34 3.09 2.77
C HIS A 159 -6.12 4.57 3.10
N VAL A 160 -7.13 5.40 2.87
CA VAL A 160 -7.11 6.83 3.24
C VAL A 160 -6.97 6.99 4.76
N HIS A 161 -7.71 6.20 5.54
CA HIS A 161 -7.61 6.24 7.00
C HIS A 161 -6.18 5.92 7.46
N GLY A 162 -5.60 4.82 6.98
CA GLY A 162 -4.24 4.38 7.28
C GLY A 162 -3.17 5.36 6.82
N GLY A 163 -3.27 5.89 5.60
CA GLY A 163 -2.34 6.91 5.07
C GLY A 163 -2.31 8.20 5.90
N CYS A 164 -3.40 8.49 6.61
CA CYS A 164 -3.49 9.62 7.52
C CYS A 164 -2.81 9.42 8.88
N ILE A 165 -2.24 8.25 9.18
CA ILE A 165 -1.75 7.90 10.53
C ILE A 165 -0.71 8.88 11.09
N LEU A 166 0.16 9.43 10.23
CA LEU A 166 1.18 10.41 10.63
C LEU A 166 0.60 11.78 11.01
N ALA A 167 -0.64 12.09 10.62
CA ALA A 167 -1.34 13.29 11.05
C ALA A 167 -1.57 13.35 12.57
N THR A 168 -1.47 12.20 13.25
CA THR A 168 -1.52 12.08 14.71
C THR A 168 -0.48 12.96 15.42
N PHE A 169 0.63 13.29 14.73
CA PHE A 169 1.75 14.04 15.28
C PHE A 169 1.79 15.52 14.82
N LEU A 170 0.82 15.94 14.02
CA LEU A 170 0.78 17.29 13.45
C LEU A 170 -0.10 18.23 14.27
N SER A 171 0.16 19.53 14.18
CA SER A 171 -0.78 20.53 14.69
C SER A 171 -2.13 20.44 13.97
N LYS A 172 -3.19 20.99 14.56
CA LYS A 172 -4.55 20.95 13.98
C LYS A 172 -4.62 21.45 12.53
N GLY A 173 -3.85 22.49 12.20
CA GLY A 173 -3.83 23.11 10.87
C GLY A 173 -3.03 22.28 9.85
N GLU A 174 -1.87 21.77 10.25
CA GLU A 174 -1.04 20.87 9.43
C GLU A 174 -1.75 19.54 9.17
N ALA A 175 -2.33 18.92 10.20
CA ALA A 175 -3.10 17.70 10.08
C ALA A 175 -4.24 17.83 9.07
N ARG A 176 -4.91 18.99 9.00
CA ARG A 176 -5.96 19.24 8.00
C ARG A 176 -5.40 19.23 6.58
N ARG A 177 -4.26 19.90 6.34
CA ARG A 177 -3.62 19.95 5.02
C ARG A 177 -3.13 18.57 4.60
N TYR A 178 -2.49 17.86 5.51
CA TYR A 178 -1.98 16.50 5.28
C TYR A 178 -3.10 15.50 4.99
N VAL A 179 -4.15 15.46 5.80
CA VAL A 179 -5.31 14.56 5.60
C VAL A 179 -5.96 14.80 4.24
N LYS A 180 -6.12 16.07 3.83
CA LYS A 180 -6.68 16.39 2.52
C LYS A 180 -5.78 15.90 1.37
N LEU A 181 -4.46 16.05 1.50
CA LEU A 181 -3.51 15.53 0.52
C LEU A 181 -3.62 14.02 0.38
N VAL A 182 -3.55 13.29 1.51
CA VAL A 182 -3.67 11.83 1.53
C VAL A 182 -5.00 11.40 0.90
N ALA A 183 -6.12 11.96 1.35
CA ALA A 183 -7.44 11.58 0.87
C ALA A 183 -7.60 11.77 -0.64
N VAL A 184 -7.14 12.90 -1.19
CA VAL A 184 -7.24 13.17 -2.63
C VAL A 184 -6.35 12.23 -3.43
N PHE A 185 -5.08 12.07 -3.04
CA PHE A 185 -4.14 11.26 -3.80
C PHE A 185 -4.50 9.77 -3.74
N GLU A 186 -4.79 9.25 -2.55
CA GLU A 186 -5.15 7.83 -2.38
C GLU A 186 -6.49 7.50 -3.03
N THR A 187 -7.47 8.42 -3.05
CA THR A 187 -8.72 8.18 -3.80
C THR A 187 -8.47 8.02 -5.29
N ALA A 188 -7.48 8.71 -5.86
CA ALA A 188 -7.09 8.51 -7.25
C ALA A 188 -6.45 7.13 -7.44
N VAL A 189 -5.53 6.76 -6.54
CA VAL A 189 -4.86 5.46 -6.50
C VAL A 189 -5.89 4.31 -6.47
N ASP A 190 -6.80 4.31 -5.50
CA ASP A 190 -7.82 3.26 -5.33
C ASP A 190 -8.81 3.21 -6.49
N TYR A 191 -9.15 4.36 -7.07
CA TYR A 191 -10.03 4.41 -8.24
C TYR A 191 -9.36 3.76 -9.45
N LEU A 192 -8.08 4.08 -9.71
CA LEU A 192 -7.35 3.49 -10.84
C LEU A 192 -7.14 1.97 -10.67
N ASP A 193 -6.88 1.52 -9.45
CA ASP A 193 -6.76 0.09 -9.12
C ASP A 193 -8.08 -0.64 -9.47
N ASN A 194 -9.24 -0.14 -9.02
CA ASN A 194 -10.54 -0.67 -9.42
C ASN A 194 -10.77 -0.65 -10.94
N LEU A 195 -10.35 0.42 -11.63
CA LEU A 195 -10.48 0.49 -13.08
C LEU A 195 -9.61 -0.55 -13.80
N CYS A 196 -8.49 -0.96 -13.23
CA CYS A 196 -7.65 -2.01 -13.81
C CYS A 196 -8.24 -3.40 -13.52
N ASP A 197 -8.67 -3.66 -12.29
CA ASP A 197 -9.19 -4.97 -11.86
C ASP A 197 -10.57 -5.30 -12.44
N ARG A 198 -11.48 -4.34 -12.43
CA ARG A 198 -12.93 -4.62 -12.54
C ARG A 198 -13.53 -4.31 -13.90
N THR A 199 -12.72 -3.95 -14.90
CA THR A 199 -13.22 -3.57 -16.23
C THR A 199 -12.93 -4.59 -17.32
N GLY A 200 -12.31 -5.72 -17.00
CA GLY A 200 -12.11 -6.86 -17.92
C GLY A 200 -11.11 -6.59 -19.04
N SER A 201 -10.26 -5.58 -18.89
CA SER A 201 -9.14 -5.29 -19.78
C SER A 201 -7.87 -5.97 -19.26
N PHE A 202 -6.98 -6.36 -20.17
CA PHE A 202 -5.59 -6.75 -19.87
C PHE A 202 -4.59 -5.91 -20.70
N ASP A 203 -5.04 -4.76 -21.24
CA ASP A 203 -4.22 -3.89 -22.10
C ASP A 203 -3.24 -3.05 -21.26
N GLU A 204 -1.97 -3.46 -21.26
CA GLU A 204 -0.87 -2.73 -20.62
C GLU A 204 -0.86 -1.22 -20.97
N SER A 205 -1.17 -0.89 -22.23
CA SER A 205 -1.13 0.50 -22.70
C SER A 205 -2.31 1.33 -22.19
N ASP A 206 -3.45 0.70 -21.90
CA ASP A 206 -4.57 1.32 -21.19
C ASP A 206 -4.20 1.59 -19.73
N PHE A 207 -3.67 0.60 -19.01
CA PHE A 207 -3.24 0.78 -17.62
C PHE A 207 -2.19 1.87 -17.48
N ARG A 208 -1.19 1.90 -18.37
CA ARG A 208 -0.19 2.98 -18.39
C ARG A 208 -0.80 4.35 -18.69
N ALA A 209 -1.77 4.43 -19.59
CA ALA A 209 -2.47 5.67 -19.92
C ALA A 209 -3.23 6.26 -18.73
N LEU A 210 -3.90 5.40 -17.96
CA LEU A 210 -4.57 5.79 -16.72
C LEU A 210 -3.57 6.27 -15.65
N HIS A 211 -2.49 5.52 -15.45
CA HIS A 211 -1.51 5.78 -14.39
C HIS A 211 -0.62 7.00 -14.63
N GLU A 212 -0.56 7.53 -15.86
CA GLU A 212 -0.02 8.86 -16.12
C GLU A 212 -0.67 9.95 -15.24
N SER A 213 -1.92 9.76 -14.83
CA SER A 213 -2.62 10.68 -13.92
C SER A 213 -1.94 10.77 -12.55
N LEU A 214 -1.41 9.68 -12.00
CA LEU A 214 -0.69 9.71 -10.72
C LEU A 214 0.65 10.42 -10.84
N ILE A 215 1.35 10.25 -11.96
CA ILE A 215 2.59 10.99 -12.25
C ILE A 215 2.31 12.49 -12.34
N ASP A 216 1.23 12.88 -13.01
CA ASP A 216 0.83 14.28 -13.08
C ASP A 216 0.36 14.81 -11.72
N ALA A 217 -0.31 13.99 -10.91
CA ALA A 217 -0.80 14.34 -9.58
C ALA A 217 0.33 14.74 -8.61
N VAL A 218 1.48 14.09 -8.72
CA VAL A 218 2.69 14.42 -7.93
C VAL A 218 3.62 15.41 -8.63
N THR A 219 3.24 15.97 -9.78
CA THR A 219 4.04 16.94 -10.55
C THR A 219 3.29 18.27 -10.65
N PRO A 220 3.42 19.17 -9.66
CA PRO A 220 2.81 20.50 -9.72
C PRO A 220 3.03 21.22 -11.05
N GLY A 221 1.94 21.67 -11.67
CA GLY A 221 1.96 22.40 -12.93
C GLY A 221 2.06 21.52 -14.19
N ALA A 222 2.12 20.18 -14.07
CA ALA A 222 2.04 19.30 -15.22
C ALA A 222 0.67 19.45 -15.92
N PRO A 223 0.63 19.51 -17.27
CA PRO A 223 -0.63 19.59 -18.00
C PRO A 223 -1.41 18.29 -17.83
N LEU A 224 -2.74 18.41 -17.69
CA LEU A 224 -3.63 17.26 -17.70
C LEU A 224 -3.58 16.57 -19.07
N ARG A 225 -3.66 15.24 -19.06
CA ARG A 225 -3.74 14.41 -20.28
C ARG A 225 -5.14 13.81 -20.44
N ALA A 226 -5.42 13.31 -21.64
CA ALA A 226 -6.56 12.43 -21.86
C ALA A 226 -6.26 11.05 -21.26
N TYR A 227 -6.50 10.88 -19.96
CA TYR A 227 -6.18 9.65 -19.22
C TYR A 227 -6.99 8.45 -19.74
N PHE A 228 -8.25 8.67 -20.14
CA PHE A 228 -9.14 7.64 -20.68
C PHE A 228 -8.99 7.40 -22.20
N ARG A 229 -7.93 7.91 -22.86
CA ARG A 229 -7.75 7.82 -24.33
C ARG A 229 -7.73 6.40 -24.92
N ARG A 230 -7.65 5.36 -24.07
CA ARG A 230 -7.64 3.95 -24.44
C ARG A 230 -8.96 3.23 -24.10
N ARG A 231 -9.95 3.93 -23.56
CA ARG A 231 -11.25 3.39 -23.15
C ARG A 231 -12.40 4.04 -23.92
N SER A 232 -13.52 3.32 -24.00
CA SER A 232 -14.81 3.88 -24.43
C SER A 232 -15.49 4.54 -23.24
N GLY A 233 -15.29 5.83 -23.03
CA GLY A 233 -15.89 6.59 -21.93
C GLY A 233 -14.90 7.54 -21.26
N ASP A 234 -15.43 8.48 -20.48
CA ASP A 234 -14.67 9.40 -19.63
C ASP A 234 -15.48 9.65 -18.36
N ASP A 235 -14.81 9.96 -17.26
CA ASP A 235 -15.44 10.15 -15.96
C ASP A 235 -16.00 11.57 -15.74
N GLY A 236 -16.13 12.35 -16.82
CA GLY A 236 -16.60 13.74 -16.75
C GLY A 236 -15.62 14.68 -16.04
N GLY A 237 -14.33 14.32 -15.97
CA GLY A 237 -13.28 15.11 -15.35
C GLY A 237 -13.10 14.86 -13.84
N TYR A 238 -13.65 13.78 -13.30
CA TYR A 238 -13.46 13.40 -11.90
C TYR A 238 -11.99 13.11 -11.58
N LEU A 239 -11.33 12.23 -12.34
CA LEU A 239 -9.90 11.92 -12.18
C LEU A 239 -9.04 13.16 -12.41
N ALA A 240 -9.34 13.94 -13.44
CA ALA A 240 -8.67 15.21 -13.71
C ALA A 240 -8.77 16.17 -12.50
N SER A 241 -9.94 16.24 -11.83
CA SER A 241 -10.12 17.03 -10.61
C SER A 241 -9.26 16.52 -9.45
N LEU A 242 -9.11 15.21 -9.27
CA LEU A 242 -8.22 14.62 -8.25
C LEU A 242 -6.75 14.95 -8.53
N VAL A 243 -6.33 14.91 -9.80
CA VAL A 243 -4.98 15.29 -10.24
C VAL A 243 -4.70 16.76 -9.92
N THR A 244 -5.58 17.68 -10.34
CA THR A 244 -5.40 19.12 -10.08
C THR A 244 -5.38 19.45 -8.58
N GLN A 245 -6.24 18.80 -7.80
CA GLN A 245 -6.24 18.96 -6.35
C GLN A 245 -4.93 18.43 -5.74
N SER A 246 -4.43 17.28 -6.18
CA SER A 246 -3.15 16.71 -5.74
C SER A 246 -1.98 17.64 -6.05
N GLN A 247 -1.88 18.13 -7.29
CA GLN A 247 -0.86 19.08 -7.72
C GLN A 247 -0.82 20.32 -6.81
N THR A 248 -2.01 20.88 -6.51
CA THR A 248 -2.14 22.04 -5.62
C THR A 248 -1.66 21.72 -4.20
N LEU A 249 -2.01 20.54 -3.69
CA LEU A 249 -1.69 20.13 -2.32
C LEU A 249 -0.20 19.81 -2.15
N PHE A 250 0.43 19.13 -3.12
CA PHE A 250 1.87 18.90 -3.13
C PHE A 250 2.66 20.20 -3.29
N ALA A 251 2.23 21.11 -4.17
CA ALA A 251 2.86 22.42 -4.33
C ALA A 251 2.85 23.27 -3.04
N ALA A 252 1.88 23.05 -2.16
CA ALA A 252 1.72 23.79 -0.92
C ALA A 252 2.55 23.23 0.26
N LEU A 253 3.30 22.14 0.08
CA LEU A 253 4.20 21.62 1.11
C LEU A 253 5.47 22.48 1.19
N ALA A 254 5.89 22.84 2.40
CA ALA A 254 6.97 23.80 2.64
C ALA A 254 8.28 23.42 1.94
N SER A 255 8.66 22.15 2.02
CA SER A 255 9.87 21.61 1.39
C SER A 255 9.57 20.57 0.31
N PHE A 256 8.50 20.77 -0.48
CA PHE A 256 8.18 19.86 -1.59
C PHE A 256 9.37 19.59 -2.54
N PRO A 257 10.18 20.58 -2.97
CA PRO A 257 11.30 20.33 -3.88
C PRO A 257 12.32 19.31 -3.37
N ALA A 258 12.51 19.20 -2.04
CA ALA A 258 13.41 18.22 -1.44
C ALA A 258 12.86 16.78 -1.53
N ALA A 259 11.54 16.62 -1.39
CA ALA A 259 10.87 15.32 -1.41
C ALA A 259 10.44 14.87 -2.83
N ALA A 260 10.27 15.81 -3.75
CA ALA A 260 9.69 15.56 -5.09
C ALA A 260 10.38 14.44 -5.88
N PRO A 261 11.73 14.32 -5.94
CA PRO A 261 12.38 13.25 -6.69
C PRO A 261 12.03 11.86 -6.15
N TYR A 262 11.94 11.73 -4.82
CA TYR A 262 11.62 10.47 -4.14
C TYR A 262 10.14 10.11 -4.27
N ILE A 263 9.24 11.10 -4.16
CA ILE A 263 7.81 10.89 -4.41
C ILE A 263 7.61 10.42 -5.86
N ALA A 264 8.25 11.06 -6.83
CA ALA A 264 8.15 10.67 -8.24
C ALA A 264 8.74 9.27 -8.51
N ASP A 265 9.81 8.87 -7.81
CA ASP A 265 10.34 7.50 -7.87
C ASP A 265 9.31 6.45 -7.41
N ILE A 266 8.73 6.66 -6.22
CA ILE A 266 7.73 5.76 -5.65
C ILE A 266 6.49 5.68 -6.54
N THR A 267 5.97 6.83 -7.00
CA THR A 267 4.80 6.86 -7.89
C THR A 267 5.08 6.14 -9.21
N ARG A 268 6.28 6.28 -9.79
CA ARG A 268 6.64 5.55 -11.03
C ARG A 268 6.67 4.04 -10.81
N ARG A 269 7.25 3.58 -9.70
CA ARG A 269 7.30 2.15 -9.35
C ARG A 269 5.89 1.58 -9.15
N TYR A 270 5.03 2.33 -8.47
CA TYR A 270 3.62 2.00 -8.33
C TYR A 270 2.92 1.88 -9.69
N CYS A 271 3.06 2.89 -10.55
CA CYS A 271 2.45 2.86 -11.89
C CYS A 271 2.95 1.68 -12.73
N GLU A 272 4.24 1.33 -12.62
CA GLU A 272 4.81 0.16 -13.31
C GLU A 272 4.19 -1.13 -12.77
N LEU A 273 4.13 -1.31 -11.45
CA LEU A 273 3.52 -2.49 -10.83
C LEU A 273 2.06 -2.64 -11.29
N GLN A 274 1.27 -1.57 -11.22
CA GLN A 274 -0.13 -1.62 -11.61
C GLN A 274 -0.33 -1.89 -13.10
N ALA A 275 0.59 -1.49 -13.97
CA ALA A 275 0.52 -1.87 -15.38
C ALA A 275 0.82 -3.36 -15.62
N LEU A 276 1.68 -3.98 -14.79
CA LEU A 276 2.15 -5.35 -14.99
C LEU A 276 1.34 -6.40 -14.22
N LYS A 277 0.89 -6.11 -12.99
CA LYS A 277 0.14 -7.08 -12.16
C LYS A 277 -1.25 -7.42 -12.72
N HIS A 278 -1.81 -6.51 -13.52
CA HIS A 278 -3.12 -6.67 -14.17
C HIS A 278 -3.05 -7.24 -15.59
N LEU A 279 -1.89 -7.73 -16.03
CA LEU A 279 -1.80 -8.44 -17.32
C LEU A 279 -2.45 -9.82 -17.23
N GLU A 280 -2.60 -10.47 -18.39
CA GLU A 280 -3.09 -11.85 -18.48
C GLU A 280 -2.34 -12.78 -17.49
N PRO A 281 -3.05 -13.68 -16.79
CA PRO A 281 -2.45 -14.54 -15.76
C PRO A 281 -1.22 -15.32 -16.23
N VAL A 282 -1.20 -15.71 -17.51
CA VAL A 282 -0.10 -16.47 -18.12
C VAL A 282 1.22 -15.69 -18.25
N VAL A 283 1.19 -14.35 -18.20
CA VAL A 283 2.40 -13.51 -18.35
C VAL A 283 2.68 -12.59 -17.16
N ARG A 284 1.68 -12.23 -16.35
CA ARG A 284 1.80 -11.19 -15.32
C ARG A 284 2.91 -11.47 -14.30
N GLU A 285 3.06 -12.72 -13.86
CA GLU A 285 4.09 -13.08 -12.88
C GLU A 285 5.51 -12.95 -13.44
N ASP A 286 5.76 -13.48 -14.64
CA ASP A 286 7.09 -13.39 -15.25
C ASP A 286 7.48 -11.94 -15.56
N ARG A 287 6.51 -11.12 -15.99
CA ARG A 287 6.70 -9.67 -16.21
C ARG A 287 7.01 -8.94 -14.90
N CYS A 288 6.29 -9.25 -13.82
CA CYS A 288 6.59 -8.70 -12.50
C CYS A 288 7.96 -9.16 -11.98
N ARG A 289 8.30 -10.43 -12.15
CA ARG A 289 9.62 -10.97 -11.75
C ARG A 289 10.76 -10.29 -12.48
N GLU A 290 10.63 -10.09 -13.80
CA GLU A 290 11.63 -9.38 -14.61
C GLU A 290 11.78 -7.92 -14.17
N ALA A 291 10.66 -7.23 -13.89
CA ALA A 291 10.68 -5.81 -13.52
C ALA A 291 11.14 -5.55 -12.08
N PHE A 292 10.85 -6.47 -11.15
CA PHE A 292 10.99 -6.22 -9.70
C PHE A 292 11.94 -7.20 -8.97
N GLY A 293 12.56 -8.14 -9.68
CA GLY A 293 13.51 -9.09 -9.11
C GLY A 293 14.76 -8.45 -8.50
N ASP A 294 15.18 -7.28 -9.00
CA ASP A 294 16.41 -6.59 -8.58
C ASP A 294 16.14 -5.35 -7.71
N VAL A 295 14.96 -5.24 -7.08
CA VAL A 295 14.61 -4.08 -6.22
C VAL A 295 15.56 -3.94 -5.02
N ASP A 296 15.86 -5.05 -4.34
CA ASP A 296 16.86 -5.13 -3.28
C ASP A 296 17.34 -6.60 -3.20
N PRO A 297 18.65 -6.88 -3.14
CA PRO A 297 19.17 -8.25 -3.11
C PRO A 297 18.75 -9.04 -1.86
N GLY A 298 18.23 -8.37 -0.82
CA GLY A 298 17.67 -8.99 0.37
C GLY A 298 16.17 -9.26 0.30
N LEU A 299 15.54 -9.09 -0.86
CA LEU A 299 14.12 -9.37 -1.13
C LEU A 299 13.98 -10.41 -2.24
N GLU A 300 12.99 -11.29 -2.09
CA GLU A 300 12.53 -12.13 -3.20
C GLU A 300 11.76 -11.27 -4.22
N TRP A 301 11.62 -11.75 -5.47
CA TRP A 301 11.00 -10.94 -6.52
C TRP A 301 9.56 -10.50 -6.20
N TRP A 302 8.78 -11.33 -5.50
CA TRP A 302 7.42 -10.99 -5.08
C TRP A 302 7.42 -9.99 -3.91
N GLU A 303 8.42 -10.03 -3.02
CA GLU A 303 8.61 -9.03 -1.97
C GLU A 303 9.06 -7.69 -2.57
N GLY A 304 9.91 -7.72 -3.61
CA GLY A 304 10.29 -6.56 -4.41
C GLY A 304 9.13 -5.96 -5.19
N ALA A 305 8.27 -6.79 -5.79
CA ALA A 305 7.04 -6.36 -6.43
C ALA A 305 6.07 -5.73 -5.42
N ALA A 306 5.85 -6.38 -4.27
CA ALA A 306 5.06 -5.83 -3.16
C ALA A 306 5.61 -4.48 -2.67
N ALA A 307 6.93 -4.31 -2.61
CA ALA A 307 7.55 -3.03 -2.26
C ALA A 307 7.14 -1.86 -3.18
N CYS A 308 6.81 -2.16 -4.44
CA CYS A 308 6.42 -1.16 -5.41
C CYS A 308 4.93 -0.80 -5.33
N GLY A 309 4.12 -1.52 -4.54
CA GLY A 309 2.67 -1.31 -4.47
C GLY A 309 2.20 -0.33 -3.40
N SER A 310 3.09 0.20 -2.56
CA SER A 310 2.70 1.03 -1.41
C SER A 310 2.77 2.53 -1.68
N THR A 311 1.75 3.26 -1.27
CA THR A 311 1.71 4.74 -1.24
C THR A 311 2.24 5.33 0.07
N MET A 312 2.46 4.51 1.10
CA MET A 312 2.97 4.96 2.41
C MET A 312 4.30 5.74 2.36
N PRO A 313 5.28 5.42 1.49
CA PRO A 313 6.49 6.23 1.36
C PRO A 313 6.18 7.66 0.88
N THR A 314 5.24 7.81 -0.06
CA THR A 314 4.77 9.13 -0.55
C THR A 314 4.19 9.96 0.59
N PHE A 315 3.41 9.33 1.47
CA PHE A 315 2.82 9.98 2.64
C PHE A 315 3.85 10.35 3.69
N ALA A 316 4.83 9.49 3.96
CA ALA A 316 5.95 9.81 4.85
C ALA A 316 6.80 10.99 4.33
N LEU A 317 7.06 11.03 3.02
CA LEU A 317 7.76 12.12 2.37
C LEU A 317 6.95 13.42 2.40
N ALA A 318 5.64 13.35 2.16
CA ALA A 318 4.75 14.50 2.29
C ALA A 318 4.70 15.03 3.73
N PHE A 319 4.72 14.15 4.73
CA PHE A 319 4.80 14.50 6.16
C PHE A 319 6.11 15.22 6.49
N ALA A 320 7.24 14.73 5.99
CA ALA A 320 8.54 15.37 6.17
C ALA A 320 8.61 16.74 5.45
N ALA A 321 8.13 16.81 4.21
CA ALA A 321 8.10 18.05 3.43
C ALA A 321 7.18 19.11 4.05
N LEU A 322 6.06 18.69 4.65
CA LEU A 322 5.16 19.58 5.39
C LEU A 322 5.84 20.23 6.61
N GLN A 323 6.72 19.48 7.28
CA GLN A 323 7.49 19.94 8.44
C GLN A 323 8.78 20.68 8.08
N GLY A 324 9.11 20.81 6.78
CA GLY A 324 10.26 21.59 6.32
C GLY A 324 11.57 20.81 6.20
N CYS A 325 11.52 19.54 5.79
CA CYS A 325 12.73 18.71 5.65
C CYS A 325 13.75 19.25 4.62
N SER A 326 15.01 18.92 4.83
CA SER A 326 16.12 19.05 3.86
C SER A 326 16.11 17.91 2.83
N ALA A 327 16.93 18.05 1.78
CA ALA A 327 17.12 17.00 0.77
C ALA A 327 17.70 15.71 1.36
N HIS A 328 18.59 15.82 2.35
CA HIS A 328 19.17 14.67 3.03
C HIS A 328 18.14 13.96 3.91
N GLU A 329 17.32 14.71 4.66
CA GLU A 329 16.23 14.11 5.45
C GLU A 329 15.20 13.41 4.56
N ALA A 330 14.86 14.00 3.41
CA ALA A 330 13.98 13.35 2.43
C ALA A 330 14.56 12.03 1.91
N GLU A 331 15.87 11.98 1.63
CA GLU A 331 16.57 10.73 1.27
C GLU A 331 16.48 9.68 2.37
N LEU A 332 16.72 10.07 3.64
CA LEU A 332 16.63 9.16 4.77
C LEU A 332 15.22 8.60 4.93
N VAL A 333 14.18 9.43 4.79
CA VAL A 333 12.78 9.00 4.83
C VAL A 333 12.49 8.02 3.70
N HIS A 334 12.92 8.31 2.47
CA HIS A 334 12.76 7.39 1.33
C HIS A 334 13.40 6.03 1.61
N ARG A 335 14.66 6.01 2.06
CA ARG A 335 15.40 4.76 2.37
C ARG A 335 14.84 3.97 3.55
N ALA A 336 14.21 4.67 4.50
CA ALA A 336 13.57 4.06 5.65
C ALA A 336 12.25 3.36 5.27
N TYR A 337 11.50 3.95 4.33
CA TYR A 337 10.20 3.42 3.89
C TYR A 337 10.29 2.46 2.69
N PHE A 338 11.20 2.71 1.76
CA PHE A 338 11.39 1.87 0.57
C PHE A 338 12.72 1.09 0.65
N PRO A 339 12.72 -0.22 0.34
CA PRO A 339 11.58 -1.04 -0.05
C PRO A 339 10.84 -1.71 1.12
N TYR A 340 11.46 -1.86 2.30
CA TYR A 340 10.98 -2.81 3.32
C TYR A 340 9.67 -2.42 4.02
N PHE A 341 9.46 -1.14 4.39
CA PHE A 341 8.16 -0.74 4.94
C PHE A 341 7.06 -0.94 3.89
N SER A 342 7.38 -0.61 2.63
CA SER A 342 6.47 -0.73 1.51
C SER A 342 6.07 -2.19 1.26
N ALA A 343 7.05 -3.10 1.21
CA ALA A 343 6.82 -4.53 1.06
C ALA A 343 6.02 -5.07 2.23
N PHE A 344 6.35 -4.68 3.46
CA PHE A 344 5.61 -5.11 4.64
C PHE A 344 4.14 -4.66 4.61
N HIS A 345 3.87 -3.43 4.17
CA HIS A 345 2.52 -2.91 3.99
C HIS A 345 1.72 -3.78 3.01
N ILE A 346 2.25 -4.00 1.81
CA ILE A 346 1.51 -4.71 0.75
C ILE A 346 1.42 -6.20 1.03
N LEU A 347 2.44 -6.82 1.62
CA LEU A 347 2.34 -8.22 2.02
C LEU A 347 1.31 -8.46 3.13
N LEU A 348 1.08 -7.49 4.03
CA LEU A 348 0.01 -7.58 5.03
C LEU A 348 -1.38 -7.49 4.39
N ASP A 349 -1.53 -6.63 3.39
CA ASP A 349 -2.75 -6.47 2.61
C ASP A 349 -3.09 -7.77 1.86
N TYR A 350 -2.12 -8.29 1.10
CA TYR A 350 -2.26 -9.56 0.39
C TYR A 350 -2.48 -10.76 1.34
N PHE A 351 -1.89 -10.72 2.54
CA PHE A 351 -2.08 -11.76 3.54
C PHE A 351 -3.51 -11.84 4.07
N ILE A 352 -4.22 -10.72 4.19
CA ILE A 352 -5.63 -10.74 4.58
C ILE A 352 -6.55 -11.10 3.42
N ASP A 353 -6.10 -10.93 2.18
CA ASP A 353 -6.91 -11.09 0.98
C ASP A 353 -6.73 -12.43 0.24
N LEU A 354 -5.90 -13.34 0.75
CA LEU A 354 -5.67 -14.70 0.21
C LEU A 354 -6.93 -15.39 -0.36
N ALA A 355 -7.97 -15.57 0.46
CA ALA A 355 -9.20 -16.23 0.03
C ALA A 355 -10.07 -15.40 -0.94
N GLU A 356 -9.91 -14.07 -0.97
CA GLU A 356 -10.57 -13.22 -1.96
C GLU A 356 -9.88 -13.33 -3.32
N ASP A 357 -8.55 -13.22 -3.33
CA ASP A 357 -7.75 -13.25 -4.55
C ASP A 357 -7.83 -14.62 -5.23
N GLU A 358 -7.81 -15.71 -4.45
CA GLU A 358 -8.03 -17.07 -4.98
C GLU A 358 -9.39 -17.18 -5.69
N ARG A 359 -10.46 -16.63 -5.11
CA ARG A 359 -11.81 -16.67 -5.69
C ARG A 359 -11.94 -15.84 -6.96
N HIS A 360 -11.20 -14.74 -7.06
CA HIS A 360 -11.25 -13.84 -8.23
C HIS A 360 -10.16 -14.15 -9.28
N GLY A 361 -9.24 -15.07 -8.99
CA GLY A 361 -8.10 -15.36 -9.87
C GLY A 361 -7.10 -14.20 -9.95
N GLU A 362 -7.06 -13.36 -8.92
CA GLU A 362 -6.16 -12.21 -8.81
C GLU A 362 -4.74 -12.69 -8.44
N LEU A 363 -3.71 -11.92 -8.78
CA LEU A 363 -2.35 -12.27 -8.41
C LEU A 363 -2.16 -11.96 -6.94
N ASN A 364 -1.79 -12.95 -6.12
CA ASN A 364 -1.43 -12.74 -4.73
C ASN A 364 0.07 -13.02 -4.48
N PHE A 365 0.84 -12.01 -4.02
CA PHE A 365 2.27 -12.16 -3.71
C PHE A 365 2.57 -13.05 -2.50
N VAL A 366 1.61 -13.29 -1.61
CA VAL A 366 1.77 -14.25 -0.51
C VAL A 366 1.71 -15.69 -1.01
N ASP A 367 0.96 -15.96 -2.10
CA ASP A 367 0.94 -17.28 -2.75
C ASP A 367 2.24 -17.62 -3.48
N CYS A 368 3.11 -16.63 -3.72
CA CYS A 368 4.42 -16.84 -4.33
C CYS A 368 5.42 -17.49 -3.35
N TYR A 369 5.13 -17.53 -2.04
CA TYR A 369 5.97 -18.24 -1.09
C TYR A 369 5.85 -19.76 -1.29
N PRO A 370 6.96 -20.52 -1.40
CA PRO A 370 6.91 -21.94 -1.77
C PRO A 370 6.12 -22.84 -0.83
N GLN A 371 5.94 -22.44 0.43
CA GLN A 371 5.25 -23.21 1.46
C GLN A 371 4.44 -22.27 2.36
N ALA A 372 3.27 -22.72 2.84
CA ALA A 372 2.38 -21.91 3.67
C ALA A 372 3.06 -21.37 4.95
N ASP A 373 3.96 -22.14 5.55
CA ASP A 373 4.70 -21.72 6.76
C ASP A 373 5.83 -20.72 6.45
N HIS A 374 6.21 -20.53 5.19
CA HIS A 374 7.26 -19.59 4.79
C HIS A 374 6.76 -18.16 4.67
N ALA A 375 5.48 -17.97 4.31
CA ALA A 375 4.90 -16.64 4.15
C ALA A 375 4.94 -15.83 5.47
N PRO A 376 4.43 -16.32 6.61
CA PRO A 376 4.48 -15.57 7.88
C PRO A 376 5.91 -15.22 8.31
N ALA A 377 6.84 -16.16 8.15
CA ALA A 377 8.26 -15.94 8.47
C ALA A 377 8.92 -14.91 7.53
N GLY A 378 8.60 -14.94 6.24
CA GLY A 378 9.04 -13.95 5.25
C GLY A 378 8.53 -12.55 5.58
N ILE A 379 7.22 -12.41 5.77
CA ILE A 379 6.56 -11.15 6.15
C ILE A 379 7.13 -10.61 7.47
N ALA A 380 7.35 -11.48 8.46
CA ALA A 380 7.97 -11.12 9.72
C ALA A 380 9.42 -10.59 9.56
N ARG A 381 10.24 -11.23 8.71
CA ARG A 381 11.59 -10.70 8.39
C ARG A 381 11.52 -9.33 7.72
N VAL A 382 10.65 -9.16 6.73
CA VAL A 382 10.48 -7.89 6.01
C VAL A 382 10.08 -6.79 6.99
N GLY A 383 9.10 -7.06 7.88
CA GLY A 383 8.66 -6.13 8.92
C GLY A 383 9.75 -5.80 9.95
N GLN A 384 10.56 -6.77 10.37
CA GLN A 384 11.70 -6.53 11.27
C GLN A 384 12.74 -5.61 10.62
N THR A 385 13.09 -5.85 9.35
CA THR A 385 14.03 -5.00 8.62
C THR A 385 13.46 -3.60 8.43
N ALA A 386 12.18 -3.48 8.09
CA ALA A 386 11.48 -2.19 8.01
C ALA A 386 11.60 -1.42 9.34
N LEU A 387 11.31 -2.07 10.47
CA LEU A 387 11.40 -1.46 11.79
C LEU A 387 12.82 -0.97 12.11
N HIS A 388 13.85 -1.76 11.81
CA HIS A 388 15.25 -1.34 12.02
C HIS A 388 15.65 -0.16 11.14
N ARG A 389 15.18 -0.10 9.88
CA ARG A 389 15.50 1.01 8.96
C ARG A 389 14.92 2.34 9.43
N LEU A 390 13.79 2.33 10.16
CA LEU A 390 13.21 3.54 10.74
C LEU A 390 14.11 4.19 11.81
N ASP A 391 15.06 3.46 12.39
CA ASP A 391 15.94 3.95 13.46
C ASP A 391 16.95 4.99 12.97
N ALA A 392 17.12 5.10 11.65
CA ALA A 392 17.93 6.13 11.02
C ALA A 392 17.23 7.52 11.03
N LEU A 393 15.93 7.58 11.33
CA LEU A 393 15.16 8.83 11.31
C LEU A 393 15.24 9.54 12.67
N ALA A 394 15.35 10.87 12.65
CA ALA A 394 15.40 11.67 13.87
C ALA A 394 14.13 11.55 14.73
N ASP A 395 12.97 11.35 14.10
CA ASP A 395 11.66 11.13 14.73
C ASP A 395 11.18 9.68 14.57
N ALA A 396 12.10 8.72 14.65
CA ALA A 396 11.85 7.28 14.51
C ALA A 396 10.60 6.77 15.26
N ASP A 397 10.33 7.27 16.47
CA ASP A 397 9.16 6.85 17.26
C ASP A 397 7.82 7.09 16.55
N ARG A 398 7.70 8.18 15.77
CA ARG A 398 6.49 8.51 15.01
C ARG A 398 6.26 7.52 13.88
N HIS A 399 7.33 7.18 13.18
CA HIS A 399 7.31 6.23 12.07
C HIS A 399 7.15 4.78 12.54
N ARG A 400 7.78 4.41 13.66
CA ARG A 400 7.57 3.11 14.33
C ARG A 400 6.13 2.95 14.80
N PHE A 401 5.51 4.01 15.32
CA PHE A 401 4.08 4.01 15.62
C PHE A 401 3.24 3.75 14.36
N ALA A 402 3.52 4.43 13.24
CA ALA A 402 2.81 4.21 11.99
C ALA A 402 2.90 2.74 11.52
N LEU A 403 4.11 2.15 11.53
CA LEU A 403 4.33 0.75 11.17
C LEU A 403 3.55 -0.22 12.07
N ARG A 404 3.62 -0.01 13.40
CA ARG A 404 2.94 -0.86 14.38
C ARG A 404 1.43 -0.74 14.32
N ALA A 405 0.91 0.47 14.15
CA ALA A 405 -0.53 0.71 14.02
C ALA A 405 -1.08 0.06 12.74
N MET A 406 -0.36 0.19 11.61
CA MET A 406 -0.68 -0.49 10.35
C MET A 406 -0.69 -2.02 10.54
N CYS A 407 0.36 -2.59 11.11
CA CYS A 407 0.42 -4.03 11.37
C CYS A 407 -0.71 -4.51 12.29
N ALA A 408 -0.97 -3.79 13.39
CA ALA A 408 -2.06 -4.11 14.30
C ALA A 408 -3.41 -4.08 13.56
N PHE A 409 -3.63 -3.09 12.70
CA PHE A 409 -4.87 -2.97 11.92
C PHE A 409 -5.07 -4.18 11.00
N TYR A 410 -4.11 -4.49 10.12
CA TYR A 410 -4.22 -5.62 9.19
C TYR A 410 -4.35 -6.97 9.92
N CYS A 411 -3.50 -7.23 10.92
CA CYS A 411 -3.52 -8.48 11.68
C CYS A 411 -4.74 -8.65 12.61
N THR A 412 -5.64 -7.66 12.70
CA THR A 412 -6.88 -7.73 13.50
C THR A 412 -8.15 -7.57 12.65
N ARG A 413 -8.05 -7.69 11.32
CA ARG A 413 -9.22 -7.72 10.43
C ARG A 413 -10.01 -9.01 10.62
N HIS A 414 -11.32 -8.95 10.38
CA HIS A 414 -12.21 -10.11 10.45
C HIS A 414 -11.78 -11.25 9.51
N LYS A 415 -11.19 -10.92 8.35
CA LYS A 415 -10.63 -11.88 7.38
C LYS A 415 -9.58 -12.81 8.00
N ILE A 416 -8.87 -12.39 9.06
CA ILE A 416 -7.91 -13.24 9.78
C ILE A 416 -8.62 -14.42 10.45
N ASP A 417 -9.72 -14.15 11.15
CA ASP A 417 -10.49 -15.16 11.86
C ASP A 417 -11.22 -16.08 10.88
N GLU A 418 -11.80 -15.53 9.81
CA GLU A 418 -12.49 -16.28 8.76
C GLU A 418 -11.59 -17.30 8.06
N GLN A 419 -10.31 -16.97 7.90
CA GLN A 419 -9.29 -17.82 7.26
C GLN A 419 -8.46 -18.63 8.26
N SER A 420 -8.76 -18.56 9.56
CA SER A 420 -7.99 -19.24 10.63
C SER A 420 -6.49 -18.88 10.64
N LEU A 421 -6.15 -17.63 10.31
CA LEU A 421 -4.78 -17.10 10.22
C LEU A 421 -4.26 -16.51 11.54
N ASP A 422 -4.96 -16.74 12.66
CA ASP A 422 -4.66 -16.24 14.00
C ASP A 422 -3.19 -16.42 14.44
N ALA A 423 -2.62 -17.61 14.19
CA ALA A 423 -1.28 -17.94 14.68
C ALA A 423 -0.21 -17.15 13.91
N GLN A 424 -0.37 -17.12 12.59
CA GLN A 424 0.47 -16.42 11.63
C GLN A 424 0.41 -14.90 11.87
N ALA A 425 -0.80 -14.35 12.05
CA ALA A 425 -1.00 -12.92 12.35
C ALA A 425 -0.30 -12.51 13.66
N ARG A 426 -0.33 -13.36 14.70
CA ARG A 426 0.40 -13.11 15.96
C ARG A 426 1.91 -13.19 15.80
N GLU A 427 2.41 -14.10 14.97
CA GLU A 427 3.83 -14.20 14.66
C GLU A 427 4.34 -12.93 13.95
N ILE A 428 3.64 -12.51 12.89
CA ILE A 428 3.96 -11.30 12.14
C ILE A 428 3.89 -10.06 13.04
N ALA A 429 2.84 -9.91 13.84
CA ALA A 429 2.70 -8.79 14.75
C ALA A 429 3.80 -8.74 15.83
N ALA A 430 4.15 -9.90 16.41
CA ALA A 430 5.21 -9.99 17.41
C ALA A 430 6.57 -9.58 16.83
N ALA A 431 6.83 -9.86 15.55
CA ALA A 431 8.06 -9.50 14.86
C ALA A 431 8.32 -7.98 14.84
N VAL A 432 7.27 -7.16 14.85
CA VAL A 432 7.36 -5.69 14.87
C VAL A 432 7.04 -5.07 16.24
N GLY A 433 6.94 -5.93 17.26
CA GLY A 433 6.72 -5.54 18.66
C GLY A 433 5.26 -5.23 19.01
N VAL A 434 4.29 -5.78 18.27
CA VAL A 434 2.86 -5.70 18.57
C VAL A 434 2.42 -7.00 19.25
N ASP A 435 1.86 -6.91 20.48
CA ASP A 435 1.40 -8.09 21.23
C ASP A 435 -0.10 -8.33 21.09
N LEU A 436 -0.48 -9.21 20.17
CA LEU A 436 -1.86 -9.64 19.95
C LEU A 436 -2.31 -10.77 20.90
N ARG A 437 -1.47 -11.28 21.82
CA ARG A 437 -1.88 -12.39 22.71
C ARG A 437 -2.93 -11.99 23.75
N ARG A 438 -3.07 -10.68 24.00
CA ARG A 438 -4.14 -10.11 24.85
C ARG A 438 -5.45 -9.92 24.09
N THR A 439 -5.45 -10.07 22.77
CA THR A 439 -6.64 -9.96 21.93
C THR A 439 -7.25 -11.34 21.69
N ARG A 440 -7.77 -12.00 22.74
CA ARG A 440 -8.69 -13.13 22.50
C ARG A 440 -10.03 -12.56 22.03
N TRP A 441 -10.33 -12.72 20.74
CA TRP A 441 -11.64 -12.45 20.12
C TRP A 441 -12.82 -13.07 20.88
N ARG A 442 -12.58 -14.14 21.65
CA ARG A 442 -13.62 -14.87 22.41
C ARG A 442 -14.06 -14.21 23.72
N SER A 443 -13.50 -13.07 24.13
CA SER A 443 -14.09 -12.26 25.21
C SER A 443 -13.86 -10.77 24.98
N ALA A 444 -14.93 -10.02 24.75
CA ALA A 444 -14.93 -8.57 24.49
C ALA A 444 -14.24 -7.71 25.57
N SER A 445 -13.85 -8.28 26.70
CA SER A 445 -13.45 -7.56 27.91
C SER A 445 -11.95 -7.55 28.25
N ARG A 446 -11.05 -8.08 27.40
CA ARG A 446 -9.60 -8.16 27.75
C ARG A 446 -8.59 -7.66 26.70
N SER A 447 -9.04 -7.28 25.52
CA SER A 447 -8.18 -6.64 24.51
C SER A 447 -8.21 -5.13 24.67
N LEU A 448 -7.06 -4.48 24.78
CA LEU A 448 -6.97 -3.01 24.77
C LEU A 448 -7.16 -2.40 23.36
N LEU A 449 -7.05 -3.23 22.31
CA LEU A 449 -7.29 -2.85 20.91
C LEU A 449 -8.78 -2.88 20.54
N MET A 450 -9.60 -3.73 21.18
CA MET A 450 -11.04 -3.84 20.86
C MET A 450 -11.80 -2.51 21.03
N PRO A 451 -11.62 -1.74 22.12
CA PRO A 451 -12.24 -0.42 22.23
C PRO A 451 -11.84 0.53 21.10
N LEU A 452 -10.64 0.41 20.54
CA LEU A 452 -10.18 1.22 19.42
C LEU A 452 -10.84 0.77 18.10
N LEU A 453 -10.97 -0.53 17.86
CA LEU A 453 -11.66 -1.07 16.68
C LEU A 453 -13.17 -0.77 16.72
N GLU A 454 -13.80 -0.83 17.90
CA GLU A 454 -15.18 -0.39 18.09
C GLU A 454 -15.34 1.11 17.84
N LEU A 455 -14.42 1.93 18.36
CA LEU A 455 -14.43 3.38 18.12
C LEU A 455 -14.21 3.69 16.63
N TYR A 456 -13.32 2.99 15.95
CA TYR A 456 -13.12 3.08 14.50
C TYR A 456 -14.44 2.81 13.76
N SER A 457 -15.06 1.65 14.02
CA SER A 457 -16.32 1.22 13.40
C SER A 457 -17.45 2.23 13.63
N ARG A 458 -17.55 2.80 14.85
CA ARG A 458 -18.54 3.85 15.16
C ARG A 458 -18.24 5.17 14.47
N THR A 459 -16.97 5.52 14.29
CA THR A 459 -16.56 6.80 13.67
C THR A 459 -16.78 6.80 12.16
N ILE A 460 -16.61 5.65 11.50
CA ILE A 460 -16.86 5.49 10.06
C ILE A 460 -18.35 5.25 9.74
N GLY A 461 -19.11 4.63 10.66
CA GLY A 461 -20.54 4.38 10.53
C GLY A 461 -21.44 5.61 10.77
N THR A 462 -20.87 6.75 11.14
CA THR A 462 -21.52 8.07 11.29
C THR A 462 -21.01 9.06 10.26
#